data_AF-A0A3D8TS51-F1
#
_entry.id   AF-A0A3D8TS51-F1
#
_cell.length_a   1.000
_cell.length_b   1.000
_cell.length_c   1.000
_cell.angle_alpha   90.00
_cell.angle_beta   90.00
_cell.angle_gamma   90.00
#
_symmetry.space_group_name_H-M   'P 1'
#
loop_
_entity.id
_entity.type
_entity.pdbx_description
1 polymer ?
#
loop_
_entity_poly.entity_id
_entity_poly.type
_entity_poly.pdbx_seq_one_letter_code
_entity_poly.pdbx_strand_id
1 'polypeptide(L)' 'MNPQVITYLVLVLSGIYALNVVFSLVRAKRQAETVYFRPLRFVAAIVVFLLALFAVITNVTYDELVVKIESWFR' A
#
# COMPACT_ATOMS: atom_id res chain seq x y z
N MET A 1 -2.37 10.90 18.88
CA MET A 1 -1.29 10.16 18.19
C MET A 1 -0.70 11.09 17.13
N ASN A 2 0.62 11.10 16.94
CA ASN A 2 1.24 11.94 15.90
C ASN A 2 0.79 11.46 14.50
N PRO A 3 0.18 12.31 13.64
CA PRO A 3 -0.29 11.92 12.30
C PRO A 3 0.79 11.27 11.42
N GLN A 4 2.05 11.60 11.67
CA GLN A 4 3.18 10.95 10.99
C GLN A 4 3.30 9.46 11.33
N VAL A 5 2.95 9.06 12.56
CA VAL A 5 2.97 7.64 12.97
C VAL A 5 1.97 6.83 12.17
N ILE A 6 0.79 7.39 11.88
CA ILE A 6 -0.22 6.74 11.03
C ILE A 6 0.32 6.57 9.62
N THR A 7 0.96 7.61 9.08
CA THR A 7 1.56 7.58 7.73
C THR A 7 2.62 6.47 7.62
N TYR A 8 3.50 6.35 8.62
CA TYR A 8 4.49 5.26 8.66
C TYR A 8 3.85 3.89 8.80
N LEU A 9 2.82 3.74 9.64
CA LEU A 9 2.10 2.47 9.78
C LEU A 9 1.44 2.04 8.47
N VAL A 10 0.77 2.96 7.76
CA VAL A 10 0.15 2.68 6.46
C VAL A 10 1.22 2.25 5.46
N LEU A 11 2.36 2.95 5.41
CA LEU A 11 3.48 2.60 4.52
C LEU A 11 4.00 1.19 4.81
N VAL A 12 4.28 0.87 6.08
CA VAL A 12 4.84 -0.43 6.48
C VAL A 12 3.85 -1.56 6.23
N LEU A 13 2.58 -1.39 6.61
CA LEU A 13 1.56 -2.44 6.44
C LEU A 13 1.26 -2.72 4.96
N SER A 14 1.12 -1.67 4.15
CA SER A 14 0.89 -1.82 2.71
C SER A 14 2.10 -2.46 2.01
N GLY A 15 3.32 -2.09 2.41
CA GLY A 15 4.55 -2.69 1.92
C GLY A 15 4.69 -4.17 2.29
N ILE A 16 4.46 -4.54 3.56
CA ILE A 16 4.48 -5.93 4.02
C ILE A 16 3.45 -6.76 3.26
N TYR A 17 2.24 -6.24 3.08
CA TYR A 17 1.21 -6.93 2.32
C TYR A 17 1.62 -7.15 0.86
N ALA A 18 2.10 -6.11 0.17
CA ALA A 18 2.55 -6.20 -1.21
C ALA A 18 3.68 -7.22 -1.37
N LEU A 19 4.68 -7.19 -0.47
CA LEU A 19 5.77 -8.16 -0.45
C LEU A 19 5.24 -9.58 -0.24
N ASN A 20 4.35 -9.79 0.73
CA ASN A 20 3.79 -11.11 1.00
C ASN A 20 3.06 -11.69 -0.23
N VAL A 21 2.27 -10.87 -0.92
CA VAL A 21 1.60 -11.28 -2.16
C VAL A 21 2.63 -11.67 -3.25
N VAL A 22 3.68 -10.86 -3.45
CA VAL A 22 4.74 -11.17 -4.42
C VAL A 22 5.48 -12.46 -4.05
N PHE A 23 5.85 -12.63 -2.78
CA PHE A 23 6.51 -13.84 -2.28
C PHE A 23 5.63 -15.08 -2.45
N SER A 24 4.34 -14.98 -2.15
CA SER A 24 3.37 -16.05 -2.35
C SER A 24 3.29 -16.46 -3.83
N LEU A 25 3.21 -15.50 -4.75
CA LEU A 25 3.19 -15.77 -6.20
C LEU A 25 4.48 -16.42 -6.69
N VAL A 26 5.65 -15.93 -6.24
CA VAL A 26 6.95 -16.51 -6.60
C VAL A 26 7.08 -17.93 -6.06
N ARG A 27 6.67 -18.17 -4.81
CA ARG A 27 6.69 -19.49 -4.18
C ARG A 27 5.75 -20.46 -4.90
N ALA A 28 4.52 -20.04 -5.19
CA ALA A 28 3.54 -20.85 -5.92
C ALA A 28 4.05 -21.29 -7.28
N LYS A 29 4.68 -20.37 -8.01
CA LYS A 29 5.30 -20.67 -9.31
C LYS A 29 6.42 -21.70 -9.19
N ARG A 30 7.18 -21.71 -8.08
CA ARG A 30 8.25 -22.69 -7.82
C ARG A 30 7.73 -24.05 -7.36
N GLN A 31 6.63 -24.08 -6.61
CA GLN A 31 6.09 -25.30 -5.99
C GLN A 31 4.93 -25.93 -6.77
N ALA A 32 4.55 -25.35 -7.92
CA ALA A 32 3.38 -25.72 -8.71
C ALA A 32 2.07 -25.75 -7.88
N GLU A 33 2.02 -24.93 -6.83
CA GLU A 33 0.85 -24.80 -5.95
C GLU A 33 -0.16 -23.82 -6.54
N THR A 34 -1.45 -24.09 -6.32
CA THR A 34 -2.52 -23.17 -6.70
C THR A 34 -2.64 -22.06 -5.67
N VAL A 35 -2.42 -20.81 -6.08
CA VAL A 35 -2.60 -19.63 -5.23
C VAL A 35 -3.82 -18.84 -5.65
N TYR A 36 -4.67 -18.53 -4.67
CA TYR A 36 -5.82 -17.67 -4.86
C TYR A 36 -5.37 -16.20 -4.93
N PHE A 37 -5.03 -15.73 -6.13
CA PHE A 37 -4.60 -14.35 -6.36
C PHE A 37 -5.82 -13.42 -6.48
N ARG A 38 -5.84 -12.34 -5.69
CA ARG A 38 -6.86 -11.28 -5.76
C ARG A 38 -6.25 -10.01 -6.34
N PRO A 39 -6.20 -9.85 -7.68
CA PRO A 39 -5.49 -8.75 -8.34
C PRO A 39 -5.97 -7.37 -7.87
N LEU A 40 -7.28 -7.19 -7.70
CA LEU A 40 -7.85 -5.91 -7.26
C LEU A 40 -7.31 -5.47 -5.88
N ARG A 41 -7.16 -6.41 -4.94
CA ARG A 41 -6.63 -6.11 -3.60
C ARG A 41 -5.14 -5.77 -3.65
N PHE A 42 -4.40 -6.46 -4.51
CA PHE A 42 -2.99 -6.17 -4.72
C PHE A 42 -2.80 -4.76 -5.32
N VAL A 43 -3.56 -4.42 -6.36
CA VAL A 43 -3.53 -3.08 -6.97
C VAL A 43 -3.89 -2.00 -5.94
N ALA A 44 -4.96 -2.19 -5.16
CA ALA A 44 -5.34 -1.26 -4.12
C ALA A 44 -4.22 -1.06 -3.07
N ALA A 45 -3.56 -2.15 -2.65
CA ALA A 45 -2.45 -2.07 -1.72
C ALA A 45 -1.23 -1.34 -2.30
N ILE A 46 -0.91 -1.55 -3.59
CA ILE A 46 0.15 -0.81 -4.28
C ILE A 46 -0.18 0.68 -4.36
N VAL A 47 -1.42 1.05 -4.68
CA VAL A 47 -1.85 2.45 -4.71
C VAL A 47 -1.71 3.09 -3.32
N VAL A 48 -2.18 2.42 -2.27
CA VAL A 48 -2.05 2.90 -0.88
C VAL A 48 -0.58 3.03 -0.48
N PHE A 49 0.26 2.07 -0.85
CA PHE A 49 1.70 2.11 -0.61
C PHE A 49 2.36 3.31 -1.28
N LEU A 50 2.06 3.55 -2.56
CA LEU A 50 2.61 4.69 -3.31
C LEU A 50 2.16 6.03 -2.72
N LEU A 51 0.90 6.15 -2.31
CA LEU A 51 0.39 7.35 -1.64
C LEU A 51 1.09 7.60 -0.30
N ALA A 52 1.26 6.55 0.51
CA ALA A 52 1.97 6.66 1.78
C ALA A 52 3.46 6.97 1.59
N LEU A 53 4.10 6.40 0.56
CA LEU A 53 5.50 6.67 0.23
C LEU A 53 5.67 8.13 -0.20
N PHE A 54 4.77 8.62 -1.03
CA PHE A 54 4.74 10.03 -1.45
C PHE A 54 4.55 10.97 -0.27
N ALA A 55 3.66 10.64 0.68
CA ALA A 55 3.45 11.39 1.91
C ALA A 55 4.77 11.54 2.69
N VAL A 56 5.46 10.42 2.92
CA VAL A 56 6.75 10.41 3.64
C VAL A 56 7.81 11.23 2.90
N ILE A 57 7.95 11.07 1.58
CA ILE A 57 8.94 11.80 0.78
C ILE A 57 8.68 13.32 0.81
N THR A 58 7.41 13.73 0.77
CA THR A 58 7.02 15.14 0.72
C THR A 58 6.92 15.79 2.11
N ASN A 59 7.20 15.04 3.19
CA ASN A 59 6.97 15.46 4.58
C ASN A 59 5.53 15.91 4.86
N VAL A 60 4.56 15.35 4.13
CA VAL A 60 3.12 15.59 4.29
C VAL A 60 2.49 14.36 4.94
N THR A 61 1.43 14.53 5.70
CA THR A 61 0.73 13.39 6.30
C THR A 61 -0.15 12.69 5.27
N TYR A 62 -0.43 11.39 5.49
CA TYR A 62 -1.33 10.62 4.63
C TYR A 62 -2.73 11.27 4.56
N ASP A 63 -3.26 11.73 5.69
CA ASP A 63 -4.58 12.38 5.76
C ASP A 63 -4.64 13.65 4.93
N GLU A 64 -3.62 14.51 4.99
CA GLU A 64 -3.56 15.74 4.17
C GLU A 64 -3.53 15.43 2.67
N LEU A 65 -2.90 14.33 2.28
CA LEU A 65 -2.92 13.85 0.88
C LEU A 65 -4.30 13.36 0.47
N VAL A 66 -4.96 12.57 1.32
CA VAL A 66 -6.32 12.09 1.05
C VAL A 66 -7.28 13.25 0.89
N VAL A 67 -7.24 14.25 1.79
CA VAL A 67 -8.09 15.44 1.70
C VAL A 67 -7.84 16.25 0.43
N LYS A 68 -6.57 16.41 0.01
CA LYS A 68 -6.24 17.08 -1.26
C LYS A 68 -6.81 16.32 -2.46
N ILE A 69 -6.69 15.00 -2.46
CA ILE A 69 -7.23 14.17 -3.53
C ILE A 69 -8.75 14.30 -3.58
N GLU A 70 -9.43 14.19 -2.44
CA GLU A 70 -10.89 14.37 -2.35
C GLU A 70 -11.35 15.73 -2.86
N SER A 71 -10.59 16.80 -2.60
CA SER A 71 -10.90 18.14 -3.09
C SER A 71 -10.82 18.30 -4.62
N TRP A 72 -10.12 17.41 -5.33
CA TRP A 72 -10.08 17.41 -6.79
C TRP A 72 -11.28 16.72 -7.44
N PHE A 73 -12.00 15.89 -6.68
CA PHE A 73 -13.17 15.13 -7.14
C PHE A 73 -14.50 15.75 -6.72
N ARG A 74 -14.49 16.82 -5.93
CA ARG A 74 -15.66 17.66 -5.62
C ARG A 74 -15.71 18.87 -6.54
#